data_AF-A0A653XHK9-F1
#
_entry.id   AF-A0A653XHK9-F1
#
_cell.length_a   1.000
_cell.length_b   1.000
_cell.length_c   1.000
_cell.angle_alpha   90.00
_cell.angle_beta   90.00
_cell.angle_gamma   90.00
#
_symmetry.space_group_name_H-M   'P 1'
#
loop_
_entity.id
_entity.type
_entity.pdbx_description
1 polymer ?
#
loop_
_entity_poly.entity_id
_entity_poly.type
_entity_poly.pdbx_seq_one_letter_code
_entity_poly.pdbx_strand_id
1 'polypeptide(L)'
;MVRQRVVLGAIGDGQRAAQVARQLRDGGREVIYVGGEQTPEQLVRTSIAEDASAIVVDGDPGALSRIADLCAQLGADGVVVTPLDEARPGPRSR
;
A
#
# COMPACT_ATOMS: atom_id res chain seq x y z
N MET A 1 -2.84 13.17 -16.47
CA MET A 1 -3.45 12.42 -15.34
C MET A 1 -2.32 11.80 -14.55
N VAL A 2 -2.12 12.17 -13.29
CA VAL A 2 -1.02 11.62 -12.47
C VAL A 2 -1.37 10.16 -12.18
N ARG A 3 -0.49 9.23 -12.58
CA ARG A 3 -0.67 7.80 -12.28
C ARG A 3 -0.54 7.64 -10.76
N GLN A 4 -1.59 7.14 -10.11
CA GLN A 4 -1.61 6.96 -8.66
C GLN A 4 -0.77 5.73 -8.31
N ARG A 5 0.42 5.95 -7.72
CA ARG A 5 1.31 4.89 -7.24
C ARG A 5 0.86 4.38 -5.88
N VAL A 6 0.84 3.07 -5.74
CA VAL A 6 0.45 2.38 -4.51
C VAL A 6 1.55 1.42 -4.10
N VAL A 7 1.99 1.52 -2.85
CA VAL A 7 2.80 0.47 -2.22
C VAL A 7 1.86 -0.56 -1.60
N LEU A 8 2.12 -1.84 -1.86
CA LEU A 8 1.34 -2.95 -1.32
C LEU A 8 2.27 -3.98 -0.68
N GLY A 9 1.99 -4.36 0.56
CA GLY A 9 2.71 -5.43 1.26
C GLY A 9 1.89 -6.09 2.36
N ALA A 10 2.45 -7.13 2.97
CA ALA A 10 1.80 -7.88 4.03
C ALA A 10 2.66 -7.98 5.29
N ILE A 11 2.00 -7.86 6.44
CA ILE A 11 2.56 -8.21 7.75
C ILE A 11 2.19 -9.68 8.01
N GLY A 12 2.87 -10.57 7.28
CA GLY A 12 2.56 -12.00 7.23
C GLY A 12 2.96 -12.61 5.88
N ASP A 13 2.43 -13.78 5.54
CA ASP A 13 2.86 -14.57 4.37
C ASP A 13 2.71 -13.86 3.00
N GLY A 14 1.74 -12.96 2.84
CA GLY A 14 1.60 -12.12 1.64
C GLY A 14 0.97 -12.79 0.42
N GLN A 15 0.49 -14.03 0.50
CA GLN A 15 -0.27 -14.66 -0.60
C GLN A 15 -1.49 -13.83 -1.06
N ARG A 16 -2.30 -13.33 -0.12
CA ARG A 16 -3.47 -12.49 -0.45
C ARG A 16 -3.02 -11.16 -1.06
N ALA A 17 -1.99 -10.55 -0.47
CA ALA A 17 -1.37 -9.32 -0.96
C ALA A 17 -0.89 -9.45 -2.42
N ALA A 18 -0.24 -10.54 -2.80
CA ALA A 18 0.18 -10.81 -4.17
C ALA A 18 -1.01 -10.89 -5.16
N GLN A 19 -2.11 -11.56 -4.75
CA GLN A 19 -3.32 -11.66 -5.57
C GLN A 19 -3.95 -10.29 -5.82
N VAL A 20 -4.12 -9.49 -4.76
CA VAL A 20 -4.69 -8.14 -4.86
C VAL A 20 -3.77 -7.21 -5.65
N ALA A 21 -2.45 -7.30 -5.48
CA ALA A 21 -1.50 -6.53 -6.28
C ALA A 21 -1.70 -6.76 -7.79
N ARG A 22 -1.94 -8.01 -8.19
CA ARG A 22 -2.27 -8.33 -9.59
C ARG A 22 -3.58 -7.69 -10.03
N GLN A 23 -4.64 -7.81 -9.22
CA GLN A 23 -5.94 -7.20 -9.52
C GLN A 23 -5.87 -5.68 -9.67
N LEU A 24 -5.12 -5.00 -8.80
CA LEU A 24 -4.93 -3.55 -8.86
C LEU A 24 -4.16 -3.12 -10.12
N ARG A 25 -3.13 -3.87 -10.53
CA ARG A 25 -2.39 -3.64 -11.77
C ARG A 25 -3.27 -3.84 -13.00
N ASP A 26 -4.05 -4.93 -13.03
CA ASP A 26 -5.01 -5.20 -14.10
C ASP A 26 -6.11 -4.11 -14.16
N GLY A 27 -6.39 -3.46 -13.02
CA GLY A 27 -7.25 -2.29 -12.92
C GLY A 27 -6.59 -0.95 -13.32
N GLY A 28 -5.34 -0.95 -13.76
CA GLY A 28 -4.63 0.23 -14.24
C GLY A 28 -3.90 1.05 -13.18
N ARG A 29 -3.80 0.58 -11.93
CA ARG A 29 -2.94 1.22 -10.91
C ARG A 29 -1.48 0.86 -11.11
N GLU A 30 -0.61 1.78 -10.73
CA GLU A 30 0.83 1.51 -10.62
C GLU A 30 1.10 0.96 -9.22
N VAL A 31 1.48 -0.33 -9.13
CA VAL A 31 1.57 -1.06 -7.86
C VAL A 31 3.00 -1.54 -7.63
N ILE A 32 3.61 -1.02 -6.58
CA ILE A 32 4.87 -1.50 -6.00
C ILE A 32 4.52 -2.58 -4.98
N TYR A 33 4.72 -3.85 -5.33
CA TYR A 33 4.50 -4.96 -4.39
C TYR A 33 5.81 -5.30 -3.71
N VAL A 34 5.86 -5.19 -2.38
CA VAL A 34 7.07 -5.40 -1.58
C VAL A 34 7.18 -6.80 -0.96
N GLY A 35 6.14 -7.63 -1.08
CA GLY A 35 6.14 -8.99 -0.53
C GLY A 35 5.45 -9.12 0.83
N GLY A 36 5.64 -10.31 1.42
CA GLY A 36 5.25 -10.63 2.79
C GLY A 36 6.35 -10.32 3.80
N GLU A 37 6.05 -10.60 5.07
CA GLU A 37 6.93 -10.43 6.24
C GLU A 37 7.48 -9.01 6.40
N GLN A 38 6.72 -8.01 5.92
CA GLN A 38 7.10 -6.62 6.02
C GLN A 38 6.78 -6.06 7.40
N THR A 39 7.61 -5.12 7.86
CA THR A 39 7.30 -4.30 9.04
C THR A 39 6.58 -3.01 8.63
N PRO A 40 5.83 -2.37 9.57
CA PRO A 40 5.25 -1.05 9.35
C PRO A 40 6.28 -0.02 8.85
N GLU A 41 7.47 -0.01 9.46
CA GLU A 41 8.55 0.91 9.14
C GLU A 41 9.08 0.70 7.71
N GLN A 42 9.16 -0.55 7.25
CA GLN A 42 9.57 -0.86 5.88
C GLN A 42 8.53 -0.33 4.89
N LEU A 43 7.25 -0.58 5.13
CA LEU A 43 6.17 -0.13 4.24
C LEU A 43 6.14 1.39 4.09
N VAL A 44 6.26 2.13 5.19
CA VAL A 44 6.29 3.60 5.16
C VAL A 44 7.56 4.14 4.49
N ARG A 45 8.72 3.54 4.75
CA ARG A 45 9.96 3.94 4.06
C ARG A 45 9.87 3.73 2.56
N THR A 46 9.32 2.59 2.12
CA THR A 46 9.11 2.34 0.70
C THR A 46 8.10 3.29 0.10
N SER A 47 7.00 3.61 0.78
CA SER A 47 6.01 4.56 0.25
C SER A 47 6.58 5.95 0.04
N ILE A 48 7.44 6.41 0.95
CA ILE A 48 8.13 7.69 0.83
C ILE A 48 9.15 7.64 -0.32
N ALA A 49 9.97 6.58 -0.39
CA ALA A 49 10.99 6.44 -1.43
C ALA A 49 10.40 6.38 -2.85
N GLU A 50 9.25 5.73 -2.99
CA GLU A 50 8.55 5.55 -4.27
C GLU A 50 7.57 6.69 -4.60
N ASP A 51 7.46 7.70 -3.73
CA ASP A 51 6.50 8.80 -3.88
C ASP A 51 5.08 8.25 -4.12
N ALA A 52 4.66 7.33 -3.25
CA ALA A 52 3.38 6.65 -3.33
C ALA A 52 2.28 7.47 -2.66
N SER A 53 1.10 7.51 -3.28
CA SER A 53 -0.06 8.22 -2.72
C SER A 53 -0.87 7.36 -1.74
N ALA A 54 -0.61 6.05 -1.71
CA ALA A 54 -1.28 5.14 -0.79
C ALA A 54 -0.41 3.93 -0.44
N ILE A 55 -0.67 3.38 0.76
CA ILE A 55 -0.16 2.09 1.21
C ILE A 55 -1.35 1.15 1.38
N VAL A 56 -1.32 0.00 0.72
CA VAL A 56 -2.28 -1.11 0.92
C VAL A 56 -1.61 -2.19 1.75
N VAL A 57 -2.24 -2.59 2.85
CA VAL A 57 -1.63 -3.47 3.85
C VAL A 57 -2.51 -4.70 4.10
N ASP A 58 -1.93 -5.88 3.96
CA ASP A 58 -2.48 -7.12 4.51
C ASP A 58 -1.95 -7.30 5.94
N GLY A 59 -2.76 -6.92 6.91
CA GLY A 59 -2.37 -6.90 8.32
C GLY A 59 -3.54 -6.53 9.21
N ASP A 60 -3.34 -6.63 10.52
CA ASP A 60 -4.36 -6.31 11.51
C ASP A 60 -4.54 -4.79 11.71
N PRO A 61 -5.65 -4.34 12.33
CA PRO A 61 -5.88 -2.92 12.59
C PRO A 61 -4.78 -2.20 13.39
N GLY A 62 -4.03 -2.91 14.23
CA GLY A 62 -2.90 -2.37 14.98
C GLY A 62 -1.74 -2.02 14.06
N ALA A 63 -1.42 -2.89 13.12
CA ALA A 63 -0.44 -2.62 12.07
C ALA A 63 -0.83 -1.38 11.23
N LEU A 64 -2.10 -1.27 10.83
CA LEU A 64 -2.60 -0.12 10.07
C LEU A 64 -2.44 1.20 10.84
N SER A 65 -2.84 1.20 12.11
CA SER A 65 -2.71 2.37 12.98
C SER A 65 -1.24 2.78 13.13
N ARG A 66 -0.35 1.80 13.33
CA ARG A 66 1.09 2.03 13.43
C ARG A 66 1.69 2.64 12.16
N ILE A 67 1.25 2.19 10.98
CA ILE A 67 1.68 2.73 9.69
C ILE A 67 1.21 4.18 9.54
N ALA A 68 -0.04 4.49 9.87
CA ALA A 68 -0.56 5.85 9.82
C ALA A 68 0.21 6.80 10.75
N ASP A 69 0.51 6.37 11.98
CA ASP A 69 1.32 7.14 12.93
C ASP A 69 2.73 7.41 12.39
N LEU A 70 3.36 6.41 11.77
CA LEU A 70 4.68 6.54 11.16
C LEU A 70 4.68 7.49 9.96
N CYS A 71 3.64 7.44 9.12
CA CYS A 71 3.47 8.40 8.03
C CYS A 71 3.42 9.83 8.57
N ALA A 72 2.62 10.08 9.61
CA ALA A 72 2.53 11.41 10.23
C ALA A 72 3.87 11.87 10.85
N GLN A 73 4.57 10.97 11.56
CA GLN A 73 5.87 11.27 12.16
C GLN A 73 6.95 11.63 11.13
N LEU A 74 6.84 11.09 9.92
CA LEU A 74 7.82 11.30 8.84
C LEU A 74 7.38 12.37 7.83
N GLY A 75 6.29 13.10 8.09
CA GLY A 75 5.77 14.16 7.21
C GLY A 75 5.13 13.64 5.92
N ALA A 76 4.66 12.40 5.93
CA ALA A 76 3.97 11.73 4.83
C ALA A 76 2.44 11.72 5.03
N ASP A 77 1.88 12.80 5.57
CA ASP A 77 0.44 12.91 5.91
C ASP A 77 -0.50 12.77 4.70
N GLY A 78 0.02 12.97 3.49
CA GLY A 78 -0.71 12.78 2.23
C GLY A 78 -0.87 11.32 1.78
N VAL A 79 -0.23 10.37 2.47
CA VAL A 79 -0.27 8.95 2.12
C VAL A 79 -1.49 8.29 2.75
N VAL A 80 -2.38 7.74 1.93
CA VAL A 80 -3.58 7.05 2.40
C VAL A 80 -3.25 5.60 2.77
N VAL A 81 -3.44 5.24 4.04
CA VAL A 81 -3.30 3.85 4.51
C VAL A 81 -4.63 3.12 4.33
N THR A 82 -4.62 2.00 3.60
CA THR A 82 -5.82 1.23 3.23
C THR A 82 -5.66 -0.25 3.60
N PRO A 83 -6.63 -0.89 4.27
CA PRO A 83 -6.60 -2.34 4.47
C PRO A 83 -6.75 -3.08 3.14
N LEU A 84 -6.16 -4.27 3.02
CA LEU A 84 -6.19 -5.07 1.81
C LEU A 84 -7.63 -5.31 1.28
N ASP A 85 -8.57 -5.54 2.18
CA ASP A 85 -9.97 -5.84 1.85
C ASP A 85 -10.74 -4.65 1.26
N GLU A 86 -10.25 -3.42 1.46
CA GLU A 86 -10.86 -2.19 0.94
C GLU A 86 -10.16 -1.67 -0.33
N ALA A 87 -9.08 -2.32 -0.76
CA ALA A 87 -8.29 -1.87 -1.90
C ALA A 87 -9.10 -1.99 -3.21
N ARG A 88 -9.41 -0.84 -3.82
CA ARG A 88 -10.17 -0.78 -5.07
C ARG A 88 -9.28 -0.66 -6.32
N PRO A 89 -9.62 -1.34 -7.42
CA PRO A 89 -8.94 -1.14 -8.70
C PRO A 89 -9.02 0.33 -9.14
N GLY A 90 -8.05 0.76 -9.94
CA GLY A 90 -7.98 2.12 -10.44
C GLY A 90 -9.14 2.46 -11.39
N PRO A 91 -9.40 3.75 -11.65
CA PRO A 91 -10.26 4.13 -12.75
C PRO A 91 -9.64 3.58 -14.03
N ARG A 92 -10.35 2.68 -14.73
CA ARG A 92 -9.93 2.23 -16.07
C ARG A 92 -9.86 3.47 -16.96
N SER A 93 -8.65 3.86 -17.37
CA SER A 93 -8.46 4.86 -18.40
C SER A 93 -9.13 4.33 -19.67
N ARG A 94 -10.31 4.90 -19.98
CA ARG A 94 -11.07 4.62 -21.19
C ARG A 94 -10.53 5.48 -22.34
#